data_AF-A0A7T5EX68-F1
#
_entry.id   AF-A0A7T5EX68-F1
#
_cell.length_a   1.000
_cell.length_b   1.000
_cell.length_c   1.000
_cell.angle_alpha   90.00
_cell.angle_beta   90.00
_cell.angle_gamma   90.00
#
_symmetry.space_group_name_H-M   'P 1'
#
loop_
_entity.id
_entity.type
_entity.pdbx_description
1 polymer ?
#
loop_
_entity_poly.entity_id
_entity_poly.type
_entity_poly.pdbx_seq_one_letter_code
_entity_poly.pdbx_strand_id
1 'polypeptide(L)'
;MAVKPKVLDKVPRVTTEQIEFGKKIGLQLEAHTSRVAEAMLNDLIDKEYYGATDLGTPTENQCNLASKFGYDISHSTERVGTAIIDDIMDQLNKESIDNQRLKSGDTVVNIWDNRQYQISSIAEDGTVYMKGGQGKKAWARSLRKR
;
A
#
# COMPACT_ATOMS: atom_id res chain seq x y z
N MET A 1 7.41 23.55 6.25
CA MET A 1 6.34 23.04 7.13
C MET A 1 6.30 21.53 6.97
N ALA A 2 6.36 20.76 8.05
CA ALA A 2 6.30 19.30 7.96
C ALA A 2 4.94 18.87 7.41
N VAL A 3 4.92 18.02 6.38
CA VAL A 3 3.68 17.44 5.85
C VAL A 3 3.13 16.48 6.91
N LYS A 4 1.88 16.69 7.33
CA LYS A 4 1.23 15.78 8.27
C LYS A 4 1.11 14.38 7.62
N PRO A 5 1.49 13.30 8.31
CA PRO A 5 1.35 11.94 7.77
C PRO A 5 -0.09 11.67 7.32
N LYS A 6 -0.24 11.10 6.13
CA LYS A 6 -1.53 10.66 5.61
C LYS A 6 -2.11 9.60 6.55
N VAL A 7 -3.42 9.68 6.81
CA VAL A 7 -4.10 8.65 7.60
C VAL A 7 -4.34 7.42 6.73
N LEU A 8 -3.96 6.24 7.22
CA LEU A 8 -4.11 4.94 6.54
C LEU A 8 -5.22 4.11 7.21
N ASP A 9 -6.46 4.62 7.19
CA ASP A 9 -7.62 4.01 7.86
C ASP A 9 -8.35 2.95 7.01
N LYS A 10 -8.00 2.81 5.72
CA LYS A 10 -8.56 1.81 4.79
C LYS A 10 -7.64 0.60 4.62
N VAL A 11 -6.49 0.59 5.28
CA VAL A 11 -5.50 -0.51 5.23
C VAL A 11 -5.54 -1.26 6.56
N PRO A 12 -5.47 -2.61 6.56
CA PRO A 12 -5.49 -3.39 7.79
C PRO A 12 -4.39 -3.00 8.77
N ARG A 13 -4.78 -2.69 10.01
CA ARG A 13 -3.87 -2.49 11.13
C ARG A 13 -3.49 -3.84 11.74
N VAL A 14 -2.41 -3.88 12.50
CA VAL A 14 -2.08 -5.09 13.27
C VAL A 14 -3.20 -5.42 14.27
N THR A 15 -3.45 -6.71 14.49
CA THR A 15 -4.37 -7.18 15.54
C THR A 15 -3.69 -7.19 16.90
N THR A 16 -4.47 -7.32 17.97
CA THR A 16 -3.92 -7.49 19.32
C THR A 16 -3.03 -8.73 19.43
N GLU A 17 -3.42 -9.84 18.80
CA GLU A 17 -2.62 -11.06 18.78
C GLU A 17 -1.27 -10.86 18.08
N GLN A 18 -1.26 -10.11 16.97
CA GLN A 18 -0.03 -9.77 16.27
C GLN A 18 0.88 -8.86 17.10
N ILE A 19 0.30 -7.87 17.80
CA ILE A 19 1.03 -7.02 18.75
C ILE A 19 1.69 -7.85 19.85
N GLU A 20 0.93 -8.73 20.49
CA GLU A 20 1.45 -9.59 21.56
C GLU A 20 2.49 -10.59 21.07
N PHE A 21 2.34 -11.08 19.83
CA PHE A 21 3.39 -11.87 19.19
C PHE A 21 4.66 -11.06 18.95
N GLY A 22 4.55 -9.85 18.39
CA GLY A 22 5.69 -8.95 18.16
C GLY A 22 6.49 -8.70 19.44
N LYS A 23 5.82 -8.42 20.56
CA LYS A 23 6.47 -8.24 21.86
C LYS A 23 7.32 -9.43 22.28
N LYS A 24 6.86 -10.66 22.04
CA LYS A 24 7.59 -11.90 22.39
C LYS A 24 8.90 -12.06 21.63
N ILE A 25 8.99 -11.47 20.44
CA ILE A 25 10.17 -11.53 19.57
C ILE A 25 10.93 -10.19 19.50
N GLY A 26 10.60 -9.23 20.38
CA GLY A 26 11.30 -7.95 20.46
C GLY A 26 10.92 -6.92 19.38
N LEU A 27 9.79 -7.09 18.69
CA LEU A 27 9.26 -6.11 17.72
C LEU A 27 8.15 -5.25 18.35
N GLN A 28 8.19 -3.94 18.10
CA GLN A 28 7.09 -3.02 18.41
C GLN A 28 6.21 -2.86 17.16
N LEU A 29 4.95 -3.27 17.25
CA LEU A 29 4.05 -3.38 16.10
C LEU A 29 2.81 -2.47 16.20
N GLU A 30 2.52 -1.90 17.37
CA GLU A 30 1.27 -1.22 17.74
C GLU A 30 0.87 -0.08 16.79
N ALA A 31 1.86 0.64 16.25
CA ALA A 31 1.64 1.78 15.37
C ALA A 31 1.59 1.40 13.89
N HIS A 32 1.76 0.12 13.53
CA HIS A 32 1.97 -0.31 12.16
C HIS A 32 0.74 -0.96 11.53
N THR A 33 0.73 -0.99 10.20
CA THR A 33 -0.20 -1.81 9.42
C THR A 33 0.24 -3.26 9.47
N SER A 34 -0.67 -4.18 9.13
CA SER A 34 -0.33 -5.61 9.04
C SER A 34 0.83 -5.86 8.06
N ARG A 35 0.85 -5.16 6.92
CA ARG A 35 1.90 -5.30 5.90
C ARG A 35 3.27 -4.83 6.39
N VAL A 36 3.32 -3.68 7.08
CA VAL A 36 4.58 -3.17 7.65
C VAL A 36 5.07 -4.10 8.76
N ALA A 37 4.17 -4.61 9.60
CA ALA A 37 4.53 -5.57 10.64
C ALA A 37 5.10 -6.88 10.07
N GLU A 38 4.51 -7.39 8.99
CA GLU A 38 5.04 -8.55 8.26
C GLU A 38 6.43 -8.27 7.67
N ALA A 39 6.65 -7.09 7.08
CA ALA A 39 7.97 -6.68 6.61
C ALA A 39 9.01 -6.66 7.74
N MET A 40 8.67 -6.07 8.89
CA MET A 40 9.54 -6.04 10.07
C MET A 40 9.85 -7.45 10.60
N LEU A 41 8.87 -8.35 10.59
CA LEU A 41 9.05 -9.75 10.98
C LEU A 41 10.03 -10.47 10.06
N ASN A 42 9.85 -10.32 8.75
CA ASN A 42 10.74 -10.95 7.77
C ASN A 42 12.17 -10.37 7.87
N ASP A 43 12.32 -9.07 8.13
CA ASP A 43 13.63 -8.46 8.37
C ASP A 43 14.32 -9.03 9.61
N LEU A 44 13.56 -9.25 10.69
CA LEU A 44 14.07 -9.89 11.90
C LEU A 44 14.51 -11.34 11.62
N ILE A 45 13.72 -12.10 10.86
CA ILE A 45 14.07 -13.49 10.49
C ILE A 45 15.35 -13.50 9.65
N ASP A 46 15.45 -12.65 8.63
CA ASP A 46 16.64 -12.58 7.79
C ASP A 46 17.89 -12.24 8.60
N LYS A 47 17.78 -11.29 9.54
CA LYS A 47 18.89 -10.88 10.39
C LYS A 47 19.28 -11.96 11.41
N GLU A 48 18.32 -12.48 12.17
CA GLU A 48 18.60 -13.32 13.34
C GLU A 48 18.71 -14.81 13.00
N TYR A 49 17.98 -15.29 11.96
CA TYR A 49 18.01 -16.68 11.55
C TYR A 49 18.97 -16.93 10.39
N TYR A 50 18.92 -16.10 9.35
CA TYR A 50 19.75 -16.27 8.16
C TYR A 50 21.08 -15.50 8.22
N GLY A 51 21.26 -14.62 9.21
CA GLY A 51 22.50 -13.86 9.38
C GLY A 51 22.71 -12.76 8.33
N ALA A 52 21.63 -12.25 7.72
CA ALA A 52 21.71 -11.18 6.74
C ALA A 52 22.28 -9.90 7.38
N THR A 53 23.37 -9.39 6.81
CA THR A 53 24.04 -8.16 7.30
C THR A 53 23.57 -6.89 6.60
N ASP A 54 22.92 -7.04 5.46
CA ASP A 54 22.36 -5.94 4.66
C ASP A 54 20.94 -6.31 4.22
N LEU A 55 19.97 -5.46 4.56
CA LEU A 55 18.56 -5.60 4.21
C LEU A 55 18.14 -4.55 3.16
N GLY A 56 19.11 -3.83 2.60
CA GLY A 56 18.90 -2.71 1.71
C GLY A 56 18.29 -1.49 2.41
N THR A 57 18.27 -0.39 1.68
CA THR A 57 17.61 0.86 2.08
C THR A 57 16.68 1.33 0.97
N PRO A 58 15.57 2.01 1.29
CA PRO A 58 14.70 2.56 0.27
C PRO A 58 15.46 3.49 -0.69
N THR A 59 15.12 3.40 -1.97
CA THR A 59 15.67 4.28 -3.01
C THR A 59 15.27 5.73 -2.79
N GLU A 60 16.02 6.66 -3.37
CA GLU A 60 15.68 8.10 -3.33
C GLU A 60 14.27 8.38 -3.86
N ASN A 61 13.85 7.68 -4.92
CA ASN A 61 12.51 7.80 -5.48
C ASN A 61 11.43 7.32 -4.51
N GLN A 62 11.67 6.25 -3.75
CA GLN A 62 10.77 5.77 -2.72
C GLN A 62 10.66 6.79 -1.57
N CYS A 63 11.79 7.30 -1.08
CA CYS A 63 11.82 8.36 -0.06
C CYS A 63 11.07 9.62 -0.52
N ASN A 64 11.32 10.06 -1.75
CA ASN A 64 10.66 11.21 -2.37
C ASN A 64 9.15 10.99 -2.58
N LEU A 65 8.71 9.75 -2.81
CA LEU A 65 7.30 9.42 -2.93
C LEU A 65 6.63 9.41 -1.56
N ALA A 66 7.21 8.74 -0.57
CA ALA A 66 6.70 8.64 0.79
C ALA A 66 6.58 10.02 1.46
N SER A 67 7.58 10.89 1.26
CA SER A 67 7.61 12.23 1.86
C SER A 67 6.46 13.13 1.39
N LYS A 68 5.96 12.93 0.16
CA LYS A 68 4.75 13.63 -0.34
C LYS A 68 3.50 13.32 0.48
N PHE A 69 3.51 12.21 1.21
CA PHE A 69 2.42 11.77 2.08
C PHE A 69 2.78 11.91 3.57
N GLY A 70 3.85 12.62 3.90
CA GLY A 70 4.29 12.87 5.27
C GLY A 70 4.96 11.68 5.95
N TYR A 71 5.47 10.71 5.19
CA TYR A 71 6.24 9.59 5.71
C TYR A 71 7.73 9.79 5.46
N ASP A 72 8.54 9.57 6.49
CA ASP A 72 9.98 9.45 6.36
C ASP A 72 10.35 7.97 6.48
N ILE A 73 10.89 7.41 5.40
CA ILE A 73 11.32 6.00 5.32
C ILE A 73 12.83 5.88 5.14
N SER A 74 13.58 6.99 5.23
CA SER A 74 15.03 7.00 4.98
C SER A 74 15.85 6.15 5.95
N HIS A 75 15.27 5.86 7.12
CA HIS A 75 15.87 5.04 8.17
C HIS A 75 15.26 3.63 8.29
N SER A 76 14.37 3.25 7.38
CA SER A 76 13.84 1.89 7.32
C SER A 76 14.70 1.00 6.43
N THR A 77 14.46 -0.31 6.49
CA THR A 77 14.93 -1.25 5.47
C THR A 77 14.18 -1.01 4.15
N GLU A 78 14.72 -1.52 3.04
CA GLU A 78 14.05 -1.46 1.74
C GLU A 78 12.66 -2.12 1.79
N ARG A 79 12.55 -3.27 2.46
CA ARG A 79 11.31 -4.04 2.59
C ARG A 79 10.24 -3.27 3.35
N VAL A 80 10.58 -2.68 4.50
CA VAL A 80 9.66 -1.85 5.28
C VAL A 80 9.26 -0.60 4.52
N GLY A 81 10.20 0.06 3.85
CA GLY A 81 9.90 1.26 3.04
C GLY A 81 8.95 0.96 1.88
N THR A 82 9.12 -0.19 1.23
CA THR A 82 8.22 -0.69 0.18
C THR A 82 6.83 -0.97 0.73
N ALA A 83 6.73 -1.67 1.87
CA ALA A 83 5.46 -1.95 2.54
C ALA A 83 4.67 -0.67 2.86
N ILE A 84 5.36 0.37 3.36
CA ILE A 84 4.74 1.68 3.63
C ILE A 84 4.19 2.30 2.35
N ILE A 85 4.95 2.28 1.25
CA ILE A 85 4.50 2.83 -0.03
C ILE A 85 3.28 2.07 -0.57
N ASP A 86 3.29 0.75 -0.49
CA ASP A 86 2.17 -0.08 -0.92
C ASP A 86 0.89 0.24 -0.12
N ASP A 87 1.01 0.43 1.21
CA ASP A 87 -0.12 0.85 2.04
C ASP A 87 -0.66 2.23 1.63
N ILE A 88 0.23 3.19 1.33
CA ILE A 88 -0.18 4.51 0.83
C ILE A 88 -0.93 4.36 -0.50
N MET A 89 -0.42 3.54 -1.42
CA MET A 89 -1.04 3.34 -2.74
C MET A 89 -2.41 2.65 -2.62
N ASP A 90 -2.54 1.67 -1.74
CA ASP A 90 -3.81 0.97 -1.47
C ASP A 90 -4.83 1.89 -0.81
N GLN A 91 -4.40 2.70 0.15
CA GLN A 91 -5.25 3.73 0.76
C GLN A 91 -5.82 4.66 -0.33
N LEU A 92 -4.97 5.16 -1.23
CA LEU A 92 -5.39 6.03 -2.34
C LEU A 92 -6.34 5.32 -3.31
N ASN A 93 -6.15 4.03 -3.55
CA ASN A 93 -7.07 3.25 -4.37
C ASN A 93 -8.46 3.16 -3.74
N LYS A 94 -8.51 2.78 -2.46
CA LYS A 94 -9.76 2.63 -1.70
C LYS A 94 -10.49 3.96 -1.56
N GLU A 95 -9.78 5.04 -1.27
CA GLU A 95 -10.34 6.41 -1.29
C GLU A 95 -10.89 6.79 -2.67
N SER A 96 -10.22 6.43 -3.76
CA SER A 96 -10.71 6.69 -5.12
C SER A 96 -12.03 5.95 -5.41
N ILE A 97 -12.14 4.69 -4.96
CA ILE A 97 -13.36 3.89 -5.08
C ILE A 97 -14.50 4.57 -4.32
N ASP A 98 -14.28 4.95 -3.06
CA ASP A 98 -15.29 5.56 -2.21
C ASP A 98 -15.73 6.94 -2.75
N ASN A 99 -14.77 7.80 -3.09
CA ASN A 99 -15.03 9.16 -3.55
C ASN A 99 -15.81 9.20 -4.87
N GLN A 100 -15.50 8.29 -5.79
CA GLN A 100 -16.18 8.20 -7.08
C GLN A 100 -17.38 7.24 -7.05
N ARG A 101 -17.60 6.54 -5.93
CA ARG A 101 -18.59 5.47 -5.78
C ARG A 101 -18.48 4.46 -6.93
N LEU A 102 -17.26 3.99 -7.20
CA LEU A 102 -16.99 3.05 -8.28
C LEU A 102 -17.65 1.71 -7.96
N LYS A 103 -18.33 1.14 -8.95
CA LYS A 103 -18.95 -0.19 -8.86
C LYS A 103 -18.93 -0.90 -10.21
N SER A 104 -19.18 -2.20 -10.18
CA SER A 104 -19.37 -2.99 -11.41
C SER A 104 -20.46 -2.36 -12.29
N GLY A 105 -20.21 -2.32 -13.60
CA GLY A 105 -21.08 -1.72 -14.60
C GLY A 105 -20.83 -0.24 -14.88
N ASP A 106 -20.11 0.48 -14.01
CA ASP A 106 -19.77 1.88 -14.24
C ASP A 106 -18.86 2.06 -15.46
N THR A 107 -19.01 3.21 -16.12
CA THR A 107 -18.11 3.65 -17.20
C THR A 107 -17.05 4.58 -16.64
N VAL A 108 -15.79 4.29 -16.95
CA VAL A 108 -14.62 5.04 -16.48
C VAL A 108 -13.67 5.35 -17.62
N VAL A 109 -12.88 6.41 -17.45
CA VAL A 109 -11.77 6.77 -18.32
C VAL A 109 -10.46 6.62 -17.56
N ASN A 110 -9.46 6.00 -18.18
CA ASN A 110 -8.11 5.94 -17.62
C ASN A 110 -7.37 7.25 -17.90
N ILE A 111 -6.81 7.86 -16.86
CA ILE A 111 -6.15 9.18 -16.95
C ILE A 111 -4.86 9.16 -17.79
N TRP A 112 -4.26 7.98 -18.01
CA TRP A 112 -2.98 7.84 -18.70
C TRP A 112 -3.13 7.68 -20.21
N ASP A 113 -4.12 6.93 -20.67
CA ASP A 113 -4.36 6.66 -22.09
C ASP A 113 -5.64 7.29 -22.64
N ASN A 114 -6.43 7.93 -21.76
CA ASN A 114 -7.72 8.55 -22.06
C ASN A 114 -8.76 7.60 -22.69
N ARG A 115 -8.58 6.29 -22.54
CA ARG A 115 -9.51 5.28 -23.08
C ARG A 115 -10.65 5.02 -22.10
N GLN A 116 -11.82 4.78 -22.66
CA GLN A 116 -13.03 4.46 -21.92
C GLN A 116 -13.17 2.95 -21.72
N TYR A 117 -13.57 2.55 -20.52
CA TYR A 117 -13.79 1.18 -20.12
C TYR A 117 -15.07 1.05 -19.31
N GLN A 118 -15.64 -0.16 -19.28
CA GLN A 118 -16.69 -0.52 -18.34
C GLN A 118 -16.11 -1.44 -17.27
N ILE A 119 -16.40 -1.15 -16.00
CA ILE A 119 -15.93 -1.95 -14.86
C ILE A 119 -16.65 -3.30 -14.85
N SER A 120 -15.89 -4.40 -14.72
CA SER A 120 -16.41 -5.74 -14.47
C SER A 120 -16.48 -6.06 -12.97
N SER A 121 -15.40 -5.78 -12.25
CA SER A 121 -15.25 -6.08 -10.82
C SER A 121 -14.14 -5.21 -10.24
N ILE A 122 -14.12 -5.11 -8.91
CA ILE A 122 -13.12 -4.38 -8.15
C ILE A 122 -12.60 -5.35 -7.08
N ALA A 123 -11.29 -5.56 -7.03
CA ALA A 123 -10.64 -6.36 -6.01
C ALA A 123 -10.39 -5.55 -4.73
N GLU A 124 -10.06 -6.25 -3.64
CA GLU A 124 -9.91 -5.66 -2.31
C GLU A 124 -8.74 -4.67 -2.19
N ASP A 125 -7.68 -4.87 -2.97
CA ASP A 125 -6.53 -3.96 -3.12
C ASP A 125 -6.88 -2.68 -3.93
N GLY A 126 -8.09 -2.61 -4.45
CA GLY A 126 -8.57 -1.54 -5.31
C GLY A 126 -8.09 -1.63 -6.76
N THR A 127 -7.62 -2.80 -7.20
CA THR A 127 -7.49 -3.15 -8.61
C THR A 127 -8.88 -3.20 -9.25
N VAL A 128 -9.08 -2.44 -10.32
CA VAL A 128 -10.33 -2.42 -11.09
C VAL A 128 -10.14 -3.22 -12.37
N TYR A 129 -10.96 -4.24 -12.55
CA TYR A 129 -11.00 -5.07 -13.75
C TYR A 129 -12.03 -4.54 -14.74
N MET A 130 -11.69 -4.57 -16.02
CA MET A 130 -12.52 -4.05 -17.10
C MET A 130 -13.18 -5.18 -17.89
N LYS A 131 -14.39 -4.93 -18.41
CA LYS A 131 -15.06 -5.84 -19.34
C LYS A 131 -14.29 -5.95 -20.67
N GLY A 132 -14.43 -7.09 -21.34
CA GLY A 132 -13.79 -7.37 -22.63
C GLY A 132 -12.61 -8.35 -22.58
N GLY A 133 -12.44 -9.05 -21.46
CA GLY A 133 -11.78 -10.37 -21.39
C GLY A 133 -10.38 -10.45 -21.97
N GLN A 134 -9.38 -9.80 -21.35
CA GLN A 134 -7.93 -10.07 -21.54
C GLN A 134 -7.12 -9.64 -20.31
N GLY A 135 -7.70 -9.71 -19.10
CA GLY A 135 -7.02 -9.24 -17.88
C GLY A 135 -6.78 -7.73 -17.82
N LYS A 136 -7.48 -6.92 -18.63
CA LYS A 136 -7.41 -5.46 -18.59
C LYS A 136 -7.79 -4.96 -17.20
N LYS A 137 -6.82 -4.35 -16.53
CA LYS A 137 -6.97 -3.84 -15.17
C LYS A 137 -6.25 -2.51 -15.01
N ALA A 138 -6.71 -1.70 -14.08
CA ALA A 138 -6.06 -0.46 -13.68
C ALA A 138 -6.28 -0.22 -12.19
N TRP A 139 -5.40 0.56 -11.58
CA TRP A 139 -5.62 1.04 -10.22
C TRP A 139 -6.79 2.03 -10.19
N ALA A 140 -7.66 1.92 -9.18
CA ALA A 140 -8.79 2.83 -9.04
C ALA A 140 -8.40 4.31 -9.04
N ARG A 141 -7.23 4.66 -8.47
CA ARG A 141 -6.70 6.04 -8.48
C ARG A 141 -6.40 6.59 -9.88
N SER A 142 -6.16 5.71 -10.85
CA SER A 142 -5.88 6.03 -12.26
C SER A 142 -7.15 6.17 -13.12
N LEU A 143 -8.34 6.06 -12.52
CA LEU A 143 -9.62 6.07 -13.23
C LEU A 143 -10.45 7.28 -12.85
N ARG A 144 -11.24 7.78 -13.81
CA ARG A 144 -12.25 8.82 -13.60
C ARG A 144 -13.60 8.34 -14.10
N LYS A 145 -14.59 8.35 -13.22
CA LYS A 145 -15.98 8.06 -13.56
C LYS A 145 -16.54 9.16 -14.46
N ARG A 146 -17.24 8.76 -15.51
CA ARG A 146 -17.99 9.65 -16.41
C ARG A 146 -19.39 9.89 -15.88
#